data_AF-A0A5J4V7R2-F1
#
_entry.id   AF-A0A5J4V7R2-F1
#
_cell.length_a   1.000
_cell.length_b   1.000
_cell.length_c   1.000
_cell.angle_alpha   90.00
_cell.angle_beta   90.00
_cell.angle_gamma   90.00
#
_symmetry.space_group_name_H-M   'P 1'
#
loop_
_entity.id
_entity.type
_entity.pdbx_description
1 polymer ?
#
loop_
_entity_poly.entity_id
_entity_poly.type
_entity_poly.pdbx_seq_one_letter_code
_entity_poly.pdbx_strand_id
1 'polypeptide(L)' 'MDIFQVHHPQLGVVAAKVMKNEQFDSHEWDVSGKLCRDSTYTCPFIIRNILAKQFDTMTVLILEYCNIGV' A
#
# COMPACT_ATOMS: atom_id res chain seq x y z
N MET A 1 6.53 10.22 7.00
CA MET A 1 5.61 9.24 6.40
C MET A 1 5.04 8.46 7.56
N ASP A 2 3.72 8.41 7.64
CA ASP A 2 3.03 7.76 8.73
C ASP A 2 2.23 6.57 8.19
N ILE A 3 2.11 5.51 9.00
CA ILE A 3 1.35 4.30 8.65
C ILE A 3 0.25 4.13 9.70
N PHE A 4 -0.97 3.94 9.23
CA PHE A 4 -2.15 3.78 10.07
C PHE A 4 -2.82 2.45 9.79
N GLN A 5 -3.27 1.76 10.84
CA GLN A 5 -4.22 0.67 10.68
C GLN A 5 -5.62 1.27 10.48
N VAL A 6 -6.27 0.94 9.37
CA VAL A 6 -7.58 1.52 9.00
C VAL A 6 -8.56 0.42 8.59
N HIS A 7 -9.85 0.69 8.77
CA HIS A 7 -10.92 -0.16 8.25
C HIS A 7 -11.47 0.44 6.96
N HIS A 8 -11.17 -0.18 5.81
CA HIS A 8 -11.66 0.22 4.51
C HIS A 8 -12.99 -0.49 4.18
N PRO A 9 -14.05 0.23 3.78
CA PRO A 9 -15.39 -0.34 3.62
C PRO A 9 -15.49 -1.57 2.72
N GLN A 10 -14.63 -1.66 1.69
CA GLN A 10 -14.62 -2.76 0.73
C GLN A 10 -13.49 -3.78 0.94
N LEU A 11 -12.45 -3.41 1.69
CA LEU A 11 -11.22 -4.23 1.82
C LEU A 11 -10.99 -4.76 3.24
N GLY A 12 -11.80 -4.33 4.21
CA GLY A 12 -11.62 -4.70 5.62
C GLY A 12 -10.45 -3.97 6.27
N VAL A 13 -9.71 -4.67 7.14
CA VAL A 13 -8.55 -4.10 7.84
C VAL A 13 -7.36 -4.04 6.90
N VAL A 14 -6.82 -2.83 6.71
CA VAL A 14 -5.68 -2.54 5.83
C VAL A 14 -4.72 -1.57 6.52
N ALA A 15 -3.51 -1.42 5.97
CA ALA A 15 -2.59 -0.37 6.37
C ALA A 15 -2.69 0.80 5.38
N ALA A 16 -2.82 2.02 5.87
CA ALA A 16 -2.79 3.25 5.09
C ALA A 16 -1.46 3.98 5.32
N LYS A 17 -0.63 4.03 4.28
CA LYS A 17 0.64 4.76 4.26
C LYS A 17 0.40 6.15 3.67
N VAL A 18 0.60 7.19 4.49
CA VAL A 18 0.37 8.60 4.12
C VAL A 18 1.70 9.32 3.99
N MET A 19 1.90 9.98 2.86
CA MET A 19 3.13 10.72 2.55
C MET A 19 2.82 11.97 1.74
N LYS A 20 3.75 12.93 1.72
CA LYS A 20 3.63 14.09 0.81
C LYS A 20 3.83 13.66 -0.64
N ASN A 21 3.25 14.39 -1.58
CA ASN A 21 3.36 14.07 -3.00
C ASN A 21 4.81 14.03 -3.49
N GLU A 22 5.70 14.88 -2.96
CA GLU A 22 7.12 14.92 -3.34
C GLU A 22 7.90 13.67 -2.89
N GLN A 23 7.34 12.90 -1.97
CA GLN A 23 7.93 11.65 -1.46
C GLN A 23 7.38 10.42 -2.18
N PHE A 24 6.40 10.58 -3.07
CA PHE A 24 5.81 9.47 -3.80
C PHE A 24 6.70 9.06 -4.97
N ASP A 25 7.17 7.81 -4.94
CA ASP A 25 7.93 7.21 -6.02
C ASP A 25 7.02 6.35 -6.91
N SER A 26 6.71 6.89 -8.10
CA SER A 26 5.91 6.18 -9.11
C SER A 26 6.58 4.91 -9.65
N HIS A 27 7.91 4.83 -9.63
CA HIS A 27 8.64 3.64 -10.05
C HIS A 27 8.49 2.51 -9.02
N GLU A 28 8.62 2.83 -7.73
CA GLU A 28 8.38 1.86 -6.64
C GLU A 28 6.95 1.30 -6.72
N TRP A 29 5.97 2.17 -6.99
CA TRP A 29 4.58 1.77 -7.20
C TRP A 29 4.39 0.83 -8.40
N ASP A 30 4.99 1.13 -9.56
CA ASP A 30 4.85 0.29 -10.76
C ASP A 30 5.50 -1.09 -10.57
N VAL A 31 6.70 -1.14 -10.02
CA VAL A 31 7.43 -2.40 -9.79
C VAL A 31 6.67 -3.30 -8.81
N SER A 32 6.21 -2.74 -7.69
CA SER A 32 5.44 -3.49 -6.70
C SER A 32 4.08 -3.93 -7.23
N GLY A 33 3.43 -3.13 -8.08
CA GLY A 33 2.19 -3.49 -8.76
C GLY A 33 2.35 -4.65 -9.74
N LYS A 34 3.54 -4.88 -10.31
CA LYS A 34 3.84 -6.07 -11.13
C LYS A 34 3.95 -7.33 -10.27
N LEU A 35 4.59 -7.22 -9.10
CA LEU A 35 4.73 -8.31 -8.13
C LEU A 35 3.38 -8.73 -7.53
N CYS A 36 2.43 -7.81 -7.40
CA CYS A 36 1.10 -8.08 -6.84
C CYS A 36 0.08 -8.65 -7.83
N ARG A 37 0.37 -8.62 -9.15
CA ARG A 37 -0.56 -8.98 -10.23
C ARG A 37 -0.55 -10.47 -10.60
N ASP A 38 0.49 -11.20 -10.24
CA ASP A 38 0.55 -12.64 -10.51
C ASP A 38 -0.24 -13.41 -9.44
N SER A 39 -1.52 -13.70 -9.74
CA SER A 39 -2.41 -14.45 -8.85
C SER A 39 -1.92 -15.87 -8.54
N THR A 40 -1.02 -16.40 -9.37
CA THR A 40 -0.44 -17.74 -9.22
C THR A 40 0.71 -17.76 -8.21
N TYR A 41 1.36 -16.61 -8.00
CA TYR A 41 2.53 -16.46 -7.14
C TYR A 41 2.33 -15.25 -6.22
N THR A 42 1.43 -15.38 -5.25
CA THR A 42 1.39 -14.41 -4.15
C THR A 42 2.66 -14.61 -3.33
N CYS A 43 3.61 -13.68 -3.41
CA CYS A 43 4.85 -13.75 -2.64
C CYS A 43 4.54 -13.46 -1.15
N PRO A 44 4.66 -14.43 -0.23
CA PRO A 44 4.27 -14.23 1.17
C PRO A 44 5.21 -13.30 1.94
N PHE A 45 6.33 -12.89 1.32
CA PHE A 45 7.35 -12.04 1.94
C PHE A 45 7.24 -10.57 1.52
N ILE A 46 6.33 -10.23 0.61
CA ILE A 46 6.17 -8.87 0.08
C ILE A 46 4.78 -8.38 0.40
N ILE A 47 4.70 -7.27 1.15
CA ILE A 47 3.43 -6.60 1.45
C ILE A 47 2.81 -6.09 0.15
N ARG A 48 1.55 -6.45 -0.08
CA ARG A 48 0.87 -6.07 -1.31
C ARG A 48 0.41 -4.62 -1.28
N ASN A 49 0.77 -3.90 -2.32
CA ASN A 49 0.21 -2.59 -2.64
C ASN A 49 -1.16 -2.80 -3.31
N ILE A 50 -2.24 -2.33 -2.67
CA ILE A 50 -3.62 -2.57 -3.12
C ILE A 50 -4.14 -1.39 -3.93
N LEU A 51 -4.10 -0.17 -3.37
CA LEU A 51 -4.58 1.06 -4.01
C LEU A 51 -3.64 2.22 -3.75
N ALA A 52 -3.58 3.17 -4.69
CA ALA A 52 -2.92 4.45 -4.50
C ALA A 52 -3.89 5.57 -4.86
N LYS A 53 -3.90 6.63 -4.07
CA LYS A 53 -4.63 7.86 -4.39
C LYS A 53 -3.82 9.08 -4.01
N GLN A 54 -3.58 9.95 -4.98
CA GLN A 54 -3.03 11.27 -4.75
C GLN A 54 -4.15 12.27 -4.48
N PHE A 55 -3.91 13.14 -3.52
CA PHE A 55 -4.69 14.32 -3.18
C PHE A 55 -3.83 15.57 -3.41
N ASP A 56 -4.36 16.77 -3.13
CA ASP A 56 -3.68 18.04 -3.44
C ASP A 56 -2.22 18.09 -2.99
N THR A 57 -1.91 17.65 -1.77
CA THR A 57 -0.55 17.71 -1.20
C THR A 57 -0.03 16.37 -0.70
N MET A 58 -0.87 15.34 -0.66
CA MET A 58 -0.59 14.06 -0.02
C MET A 58 -0.97 12.88 -0.91
N THR A 59 -0.17 11.82 -0.85
CA THR A 59 -0.48 10.52 -1.41
C THR A 59 -0.83 9.56 -0.29
N VAL A 60 -1.92 8.81 -0.48
CA VAL A 60 -2.32 7.70 0.38
C VAL A 60 -2.17 6.39 -0.38
N LEU A 61 -1.38 5.47 0.18
CA LEU A 61 -1.26 4.09 -0.30
C LEU A 61 -2.01 3.16 0.65
N ILE A 62 -2.86 2.31 0.09
CA ILE A 62 -3.52 1.22 0.80
C ILE A 62 -2.71 -0.05 0.58
N LEU A 63 -2.25 -0.63 1.68
CA LEU A 63 -1.40 -1.80 1.75
C LEU A 63 -2.13 -2.93 2.46
N GLU A 64 -1.74 -4.16 2.17
CA GLU A 64 -2.08 -5.30 3.03
C GLU A 64 -1.61 -5.03 4.47
N TYR A 65 -2.47 -5.34 5.43
CA TYR A 65 -2.13 -5.19 6.84
C TYR A 65 -1.23 -6.35 7.28
N CYS A 66 -0.08 -6.02 7.88
CA CYS A 66 0.86 -6.99 8.42
C CYS A 66 0.97 -6.82 9.94
N ASN A 67 0.66 -7.87 10.70
CA ASN A 67 0.65 -7.82 12.17
C ASN A 67 1.95 -8.32 12.83
N ILE A 68 3.08 -8.32 12.10
CA ILE A 68 4.36 -8.88 12.59
C ILE A 68 5.00 -8.03 13.72
N GLY A 69 4.37 -6.94 14.17
CA GLY A 69 4.79 -6.17 15.34
C GLY A 69 4.10 -6.66 16.62
N VAL A 70 4.81 -7.51 17.38
CA VAL A 70 4.61 -7.64 18.84
C VAL A 70 5.67 -6.79 19.52
#